data_AF-A0A1Y1WGY1-F1
#
_entry.id   AF-A0A1Y1WGY1-F1
#
_cell.length_a   1.000
_cell.length_b   1.000
_cell.length_c   1.000
_cell.angle_alpha   90.00
_cell.angle_beta   90.00
_cell.angle_gamma   90.00
#
_symmetry.space_group_name_H-M   'P 1'
#
loop_
_entity.id
_entity.type
_entity.pdbx_description
1 polymer ?
#
loop_
_entity_poly.entity_id
_entity_poly.type
_entity_poly.pdbx_seq_one_letter_code
_entity_poly.pdbx_strand_id
1 'polypeptide(L)'
;MTRQHNRSSKRDPANQGPYLITAITKGGSYVLRDMEGQQLARNYTRSELIPISDRPIFQEASLEVERILGHRLNKAREYEYHVRWADEDEKDSWEPFSNFDSTDVIQKYWQEHNKAQKETKEARQKRTTQQKRPYKLRSRRG
;
A
#
# COMPACT_ATOMS: atom_id res chain seq x y z
N MET A 1 -14.43 -10.59 16.31
CA MET A 1 -13.97 -11.94 16.69
C MET A 1 -15.04 -12.65 17.52
N THR A 2 -15.00 -13.98 17.61
CA THR A 2 -15.85 -14.76 18.53
C THR A 2 -15.02 -15.65 19.45
N ARG A 3 -15.44 -15.82 20.72
CA ARG A 3 -14.76 -16.66 21.71
C ARG A 3 -15.01 -18.16 21.47
N GLN A 4 -13.96 -18.96 21.50
CA GLN A 4 -14.07 -20.43 21.44
C GLN A 4 -14.26 -21.04 22.82
N HIS A 5 -15.36 -21.78 22.99
CA HIS A 5 -15.70 -22.52 24.21
C HIS A 5 -15.30 -24.01 24.15
N ASN A 6 -15.08 -24.56 22.95
CA ASN A 6 -14.71 -25.97 22.73
C ASN A 6 -13.24 -26.11 22.28
N ARG A 7 -12.30 -25.63 23.10
CA ARG A 7 -10.87 -25.82 22.82
C ARG A 7 -10.46 -27.23 23.22
N SER A 8 -9.92 -28.01 22.30
CA SER A 8 -9.50 -29.39 22.55
C SER A 8 -8.15 -29.45 23.26
N SER A 9 -7.34 -28.40 23.11
CA SER A 9 -6.02 -28.24 23.72
C SER A 9 -5.77 -26.78 24.12
N LYS A 10 -4.91 -26.56 25.12
CA LYS A 10 -4.44 -25.22 25.53
C LYS A 10 -3.70 -24.46 24.41
N ARG A 11 -3.27 -25.16 23.36
CA ARG A 11 -2.63 -24.57 22.18
C ARG A 11 -3.63 -24.08 21.14
N ASP A 12 -4.90 -24.46 21.25
CA ASP A 12 -5.90 -24.01 20.29
C ASP A 12 -6.18 -22.51 20.45
N PRO A 13 -6.35 -21.79 19.33
CA PRO A 13 -6.60 -20.36 19.35
C PRO A 13 -7.85 -20.03 20.16
N ALA A 14 -7.72 -19.00 20.98
CA ALA A 14 -8.74 -18.66 21.96
C ALA A 14 -10.04 -18.13 21.34
N ASN A 15 -9.88 -17.51 20.18
CA ASN A 15 -10.89 -16.77 19.46
C ASN A 15 -10.82 -17.22 18.00
N GLN A 16 -11.94 -17.21 17.31
CA GLN A 16 -11.98 -17.44 15.86
C GLN A 16 -12.36 -16.17 15.13
N GLY A 17 -11.78 -16.07 13.93
CA GLY A 17 -12.08 -15.14 12.85
C GLY A 17 -12.05 -13.66 13.21
N PRO A 18 -11.56 -12.78 12.34
CA PRO A 18 -12.30 -11.54 12.19
C PRO A 18 -13.68 -11.91 11.57
N TYR A 19 -14.77 -11.32 12.07
CA TYR A 19 -16.10 -11.40 11.45
C TYR A 19 -16.75 -10.03 11.33
N LEU A 20 -17.64 -9.85 10.35
CA LEU A 20 -18.53 -8.70 10.23
C LEU A 20 -19.90 -8.99 10.82
N ILE A 21 -20.46 -8.00 11.51
CA ILE A 21 -21.88 -8.03 11.91
C ILE A 21 -22.71 -7.62 10.70
N THR A 22 -23.55 -8.51 10.18
CA THR A 22 -24.41 -8.22 9.04
C THR A 22 -25.83 -7.88 9.44
N ALA A 23 -26.30 -8.38 10.59
CA ALA A 23 -27.63 -8.09 11.10
C ALA A 23 -27.71 -8.26 12.62
N ILE A 24 -28.70 -7.60 13.22
CA ILE A 24 -29.12 -7.81 14.60
C ILE A 24 -30.53 -8.40 14.54
N THR A 25 -30.74 -9.55 15.18
CA THR A 25 -32.07 -10.18 15.23
C THR A 25 -32.98 -9.41 16.18
N LYS A 26 -34.30 -9.65 16.11
CA LYS A 26 -35.26 -9.07 17.05
C LYS A 26 -34.95 -9.38 18.53
N GLY A 27 -34.24 -10.48 18.79
CA GLY A 27 -33.79 -10.90 20.12
C GLY A 27 -32.44 -10.32 20.54
N GLY A 28 -31.84 -9.41 19.77
CA GLY A 28 -30.56 -8.78 20.10
C GLY A 28 -29.32 -9.66 19.87
N SER A 29 -29.47 -10.81 19.21
CA SER A 29 -28.33 -11.63 18.77
C SER A 29 -27.79 -11.13 17.45
N TYR A 30 -26.50 -11.34 17.20
CA TYR A 30 -25.78 -10.87 16.02
C TYR A 30 -25.64 -12.00 14.99
N VAL A 31 -25.90 -11.67 13.73
CA VAL A 31 -25.58 -12.51 12.58
C VAL A 31 -24.21 -12.08 12.08
N LEU A 32 -23.31 -13.05 11.93
CA LEU A 32 -21.93 -12.80 11.53
C LEU A 32 -21.64 -13.36 10.14
N ARG A 33 -20.72 -12.70 9.44
CA ARG A 33 -20.18 -13.11 8.14
C ARG A 33 -18.66 -13.17 8.20
N ASP A 34 -18.08 -14.17 7.56
CA ASP A 34 -16.63 -14.30 7.43
C ASP A 34 -16.05 -13.43 6.30
N MET A 35 -14.74 -13.55 6.08
CA MET A 35 -14.01 -12.79 5.07
C MET A 35 -14.34 -13.19 3.63
N GLU A 36 -14.85 -14.40 3.40
CA GLU A 36 -15.26 -14.89 2.08
C GLU A 36 -16.70 -14.49 1.75
N GLY A 37 -17.35 -13.77 2.68
CA GLY A 37 -18.72 -13.32 2.52
C GLY A 37 -19.76 -14.34 2.96
N GLN A 38 -19.35 -15.49 3.49
CA GLN A 38 -20.24 -16.54 3.92
C GLN A 38 -20.80 -16.24 5.31
N GLN A 39 -22.12 -16.39 5.45
CA GLN A 39 -22.81 -16.18 6.71
C GLN A 39 -22.63 -17.39 7.62
N LEU A 40 -22.30 -17.14 8.89
CA LEU A 40 -22.19 -18.19 9.88
C LEU A 40 -23.58 -18.73 10.23
N ALA A 41 -23.69 -20.05 10.38
CA ALA A 41 -24.96 -20.74 10.64
C ALA A 41 -25.58 -20.40 12.02
N ARG A 42 -24.77 -19.92 12.96
CA ARG A 42 -25.21 -19.61 14.33
C ARG A 42 -25.25 -18.10 14.56
N ASN A 43 -26.17 -17.67 15.41
CA ASN A 43 -26.20 -16.31 15.94
C ASN A 43 -25.32 -16.22 17.19
N TYR A 44 -24.73 -15.05 17.42
CA TYR A 44 -23.83 -14.80 18.54
C TYR A 44 -24.41 -13.73 19.46
N THR A 45 -24.27 -13.93 20.76
CA THR A 45 -24.62 -12.93 21.78
C THR A 45 -23.50 -11.91 21.94
N ARG A 46 -23.83 -10.74 22.51
CA ARG A 46 -22.86 -9.66 22.71
C ARG A 46 -21.62 -10.10 23.50
N SER A 47 -21.77 -10.96 24.50
CA SER A 47 -20.68 -11.43 25.37
C SER A 47 -19.74 -12.43 24.68
N GLU A 48 -20.17 -13.03 23.58
CA GLU A 48 -19.33 -13.93 22.77
C GLU A 48 -18.50 -13.17 21.74
N LEU A 49 -18.85 -11.91 21.48
CA LEU A 49 -18.15 -11.04 20.56
C LEU A 49 -16.95 -10.38 21.24
N ILE A 50 -15.83 -10.38 20.53
CA ILE A 50 -14.62 -9.66 20.90
C ILE A 50 -14.42 -8.56 19.86
N PRO A 51 -14.52 -7.27 20.24
CA PRO A 51 -14.26 -6.15 19.36
C PRO A 51 -12.76 -6.04 19.10
N ILE A 52 -12.37 -5.79 17.84
CA ILE A 52 -10.97 -5.74 17.40
C ILE A 52 -10.63 -4.38 16.82
N SER A 53 -11.54 -3.76 16.06
CA SER A 53 -11.42 -2.40 15.50
C SER A 53 -12.75 -1.97 14.85
N ASP A 54 -13.01 -0.66 14.76
CA ASP A 54 -14.13 -0.07 14.02
C ASP A 54 -13.87 0.01 12.50
N ARG A 55 -12.62 -0.21 12.07
CA ARG A 55 -12.27 -0.28 10.64
C ARG A 55 -12.45 -1.71 10.13
N PRO A 56 -13.31 -1.95 9.12
CA PRO A 56 -13.55 -3.28 8.60
C PRO A 56 -12.33 -3.78 7.80
N ILE A 57 -11.58 -4.70 8.39
CA ILE A 57 -10.41 -5.38 7.76
C ILE A 57 -10.78 -6.08 6.44
N PHE A 58 -12.07 -6.35 6.23
CA PHE A 58 -12.61 -7.14 5.11
C PHE A 58 -12.83 -6.35 3.82
N GLN A 59 -12.70 -5.02 3.86
CA GLN A 59 -13.03 -4.17 2.71
C GLN A 59 -11.81 -3.49 2.08
N GLU A 60 -10.63 -3.64 2.69
CA GLU A 60 -9.37 -3.26 2.06
C GLU A 60 -8.99 -4.39 1.10
N ALA A 61 -9.44 -4.27 -0.16
CA ALA A 61 -9.00 -5.15 -1.23
C ALA A 61 -7.48 -4.96 -1.40
N SER A 62 -6.71 -5.96 -0.99
CA SER A 62 -5.27 -5.99 -1.26
C SER A 62 -5.08 -6.30 -2.74
N LEU A 63 -4.76 -5.28 -3.51
CA LEU A 63 -4.40 -5.42 -4.91
C LEU A 63 -2.89 -5.53 -5.03
N GLU A 64 -2.43 -6.41 -5.92
CA GLU A 64 -1.00 -6.55 -6.20
C GLU A 64 -0.52 -5.35 -7.02
N VAL A 65 0.59 -4.74 -6.57
CA VAL A 65 1.22 -3.60 -7.22
C VAL A 65 2.21 -4.10 -8.26
N GLU A 66 2.03 -3.75 -9.52
CA GLU A 66 3.02 -4.02 -10.57
C GLU A 66 4.25 -3.12 -10.38
N ARG A 67 4.03 -1.79 -10.32
CA ARG A 67 5.09 -0.78 -10.17
C ARG A 67 4.57 0.60 -9.76
N ILE A 68 5.47 1.43 -9.27
CA ILE A 68 5.21 2.85 -9.01
C ILE A 68 5.71 3.69 -10.20
N LEU A 69 4.80 4.46 -10.79
CA LEU A 69 5.07 5.32 -11.95
C LEU A 69 5.63 6.70 -11.56
N GLY A 70 5.30 7.17 -10.35
CA GLY A 70 5.65 8.51 -9.92
C GLY A 70 5.28 8.77 -8.46
N HIS A 71 5.71 9.92 -7.95
CA HIS A 71 5.32 10.42 -6.63
C HIS A 71 4.92 11.90 -6.72
N ARG A 72 4.09 12.36 -5.78
CA ARG A 72 3.75 13.76 -5.58
C ARG A 72 3.57 14.07 -4.09
N LEU A 73 3.60 15.35 -3.73
CA LEU A 73 3.19 15.81 -2.41
C LEU A 73 1.73 16.25 -2.46
N ASN A 74 0.92 15.73 -1.54
CA ASN A 74 -0.47 16.15 -1.39
C ASN A 74 -0.56 17.52 -0.68
N LYS A 75 -1.79 18.01 -0.46
CA LYS A 75 -2.03 19.28 0.23
C LYS A 75 -1.52 19.28 1.68
N ALA A 76 -1.42 18.12 2.31
CA ALA A 76 -0.90 17.93 3.67
C ALA A 76 0.64 17.75 3.70
N ARG A 77 1.33 17.86 2.56
CA ARG A 77 2.78 17.63 2.41
C ARG A 77 3.20 16.18 2.70
N GLU A 78 2.31 15.24 2.45
CA GLU A 78 2.60 13.81 2.51
C GLU A 78 2.80 13.25 1.10
N TYR A 79 3.61 12.20 0.98
CA TYR A 79 3.85 11.55 -0.30
C TYR A 79 2.68 10.67 -0.71
N GLU A 80 2.22 10.87 -1.93
CA GLU A 80 1.33 9.96 -2.66
C GLU A 80 2.10 9.37 -3.83
N TYR A 81 1.84 8.11 -4.12
CA TYR A 81 2.51 7.33 -5.15
C TYR A 81 1.51 6.97 -6.25
N HIS A 82 1.89 7.18 -7.51
CA HIS A 82 1.08 6.77 -8.65
C HIS A 82 1.34 5.30 -8.94
N VAL A 83 0.37 4.45 -8.61
CA VAL A 83 0.47 2.99 -8.64
C VAL A 83 -0.08 2.47 -9.96
N ARG A 84 0.69 1.60 -10.61
CA ARG A 84 0.21 0.68 -11.65
C ARG A 84 -0.11 -0.64 -10.97
N TRP A 85 -1.36 -1.06 -11.05
CA TRP A 85 -1.83 -2.34 -10.51
C TRP A 85 -1.45 -3.49 -11.45
N ALA A 86 -1.25 -4.69 -10.89
CA ALA A 86 -0.94 -5.89 -11.67
C ALA A 86 -2.15 -6.42 -12.45
N ASP A 87 -3.35 -6.10 -12.00
CA ASP A 87 -4.58 -6.35 -12.75
C ASP A 87 -4.72 -5.27 -13.85
N GLU A 88 -4.78 -5.71 -15.12
CA GLU A 88 -4.89 -4.82 -16.27
C GLU A 88 -6.25 -4.10 -16.35
N ASP A 89 -7.28 -4.67 -15.71
CA ASP A 89 -8.59 -4.05 -15.63
C ASP A 89 -8.63 -2.90 -14.60
N GLU A 90 -7.69 -2.88 -13.65
CA GLU A 90 -7.59 -1.85 -12.63
C GLU A 90 -6.82 -0.62 -13.13
N LYS A 91 -7.39 0.56 -12.84
CA LYS A 91 -6.84 1.83 -13.31
C LYS A 91 -5.76 2.36 -12.37
N ASP A 92 -4.73 2.94 -12.97
CA ASP A 92 -3.68 3.65 -12.22
C ASP A 92 -4.30 4.67 -11.25
N SER A 93 -3.87 4.63 -9.98
CA SER A 93 -4.39 5.47 -8.92
C SER A 93 -3.27 6.09 -8.08
N TRP A 94 -3.61 7.09 -7.27
CA TRP A 94 -2.67 7.75 -6.36
C TRP A 94 -2.91 7.24 -4.94
N GLU A 95 -1.97 6.45 -4.43
CA GLU A 95 -2.08 5.81 -3.12
C GLU A 95 -1.14 6.48 -2.10
N PRO A 96 -1.63 6.78 -0.88
CA PRO A 96 -0.78 7.25 0.21
C PRO A 96 0.12 6.13 0.73
N PHE A 97 1.22 6.49 1.41
CA PHE A 97 2.12 5.52 2.02
C PHE A 97 1.41 4.50 2.94
N SER A 98 0.35 4.93 3.65
CA SER A 98 -0.42 4.08 4.55
C SER A 98 -1.16 2.93 3.88
N ASN A 99 -1.36 2.99 2.55
CA ASN A 99 -2.08 1.96 1.80
C ASN A 99 -1.16 0.83 1.30
N PHE A 100 0.15 0.91 1.57
CA PHE A 100 1.09 -0.13 1.18
C PHE A 100 1.41 -1.06 2.36
N ASP A 101 1.11 -2.35 2.20
CA ASP A 101 1.51 -3.39 3.17
C ASP A 101 3.03 -3.62 3.24
N SER A 102 3.73 -3.36 2.12
CA SER A 102 5.18 -3.53 2.02
C SER A 102 5.87 -2.27 1.51
N THR A 103 7.02 -1.95 2.13
CA THR A 103 7.85 -0.81 1.72
C THR A 103 8.81 -1.13 0.58
N ASP A 104 8.93 -2.40 0.18
CA ASP A 104 9.90 -2.86 -0.82
C ASP A 104 9.68 -2.17 -2.18
N VAL A 105 8.43 -2.11 -2.63
CA VAL A 105 8.04 -1.47 -3.90
C VAL A 105 8.39 0.03 -3.92
N ILE A 106 8.21 0.71 -2.79
CA ILE A 106 8.56 2.13 -2.64
C ILE A 106 10.08 2.31 -2.62
N GLN A 107 10.82 1.43 -1.93
CA GLN A 107 12.27 1.49 -1.91
C GLN A 107 12.87 1.29 -3.29
N LYS A 108 12.39 0.29 -4.04
CA LYS A 108 12.80 0.03 -5.41
C LYS A 108 12.57 1.25 -6.30
N TYR A 109 11.40 1.86 -6.21
CA TYR A 109 11.08 3.10 -6.92
C TYR A 109 12.09 4.22 -6.63
N TRP A 110 12.39 4.48 -5.36
CA TRP A 110 13.33 5.54 -4.98
C TRP A 110 14.78 5.24 -5.41
N GLN A 111 15.20 3.98 -5.40
CA GLN A 111 16.52 3.58 -5.90
C GLN A 111 16.66 3.89 -7.39
N GLU A 112 15.69 3.49 -8.20
CA GLU A 112 15.66 3.74 -9.65
C GLU A 112 15.56 5.24 -9.96
N HIS A 113 14.66 5.96 -9.27
CA HIS A 113 14.49 7.41 -9.43
C HIS A 113 15.79 8.17 -9.10
N ASN A 114 16.46 7.84 -7.98
CA ASN A 114 17.70 8.49 -7.59
C ASN A 114 18.86 8.20 -8.55
N LYS A 115 18.91 6.99 -9.12
CA LYS A 115 19.89 6.63 -10.15
C LYS A 115 19.68 7.47 -11.41
N ALA A 116 18.45 7.54 -11.91
CA ALA A 116 18.11 8.33 -13.10
C ALA A 116 18.43 9.83 -12.93
N GLN A 117 18.18 10.39 -11.74
CA GLN A 117 18.50 11.79 -11.41
C GLN A 117 20.01 12.06 -11.39
N LYS A 118 20.82 11.11 -10.90
CA LYS A 118 22.29 11.23 -10.93
C LYS A 118 22.79 11.24 -12.37
N GLU A 119 22.32 10.31 -13.20
CA GLU A 119 22.72 10.19 -14.60
C GLU A 119 22.37 11.46 -15.40
N THR A 120 21.19 12.04 -15.18
CA THR A 120 20.82 13.31 -15.83
C THR A 120 21.67 14.48 -15.36
N LYS A 121 22.00 14.56 -14.07
CA LYS A 121 22.87 15.62 -13.53
C LYS A 121 24.28 15.52 -14.09
N GLU A 122 24.84 14.32 -14.17
CA GLU A 122 26.17 14.07 -14.75
C GLU A 122 26.22 14.38 -16.25
N ALA A 123 25.19 13.99 -17.01
CA ALA A 123 25.08 14.33 -18.44
C ALA A 123 25.02 15.85 -18.66
N ARG A 124 24.28 16.58 -17.81
CA ARG A 124 24.18 18.04 -17.86
C ARG A 124 25.53 18.71 -17.52
N GLN A 125 26.27 18.20 -16.53
CA GLN A 125 27.59 18.72 -16.18
C GLN A 125 28.62 18.51 -17.31
N LYS A 126 28.64 17.32 -17.93
CA LYS A 126 29.55 17.02 -19.05
C LYS A 126 29.32 17.93 -20.26
N ARG A 127 28.05 18.27 -20.57
CA ARG A 127 27.70 19.22 -21.63
C ARG A 127 28.19 20.64 -21.35
N THR A 128 28.07 21.13 -20.12
CA THR A 128 28.53 22.48 -19.73
C THR A 128 30.06 22.59 -19.80
N THR A 129 30.81 21.56 -19.42
CA THR A 129 32.28 21.58 -19.44
C THR A 129 32.85 21.52 -20.86
N GLN A 130 32.20 20.80 -21.80
CA GLN A 130 32.60 20.78 -23.21
C GLN A 130 32.37 22.11 -23.94
N GLN A 131 31.41 22.94 -23.52
CA GLN A 131 31.18 24.26 -24.12
C GLN A 131 32.21 25.32 -23.68
N LYS A 132 33.00 25.07 -22.63
CA LYS A 132 34.07 25.97 -22.15
C LYS A 132 35.46 25.64 -22.71
N ARG A 133 35.58 25.26 -23.99
CA ARG A 133 36.91 25.23 -24.64
C ARG A 133 37.32 26.67 -24.94
N PRO A 134 38.45 27.19 -24.40
CA PRO A 134 38.89 28.54 -24.75
C PRO A 134 39.27 28.56 -26.23
N TYR A 135 38.72 29.53 -26.97
CA TYR A 135 39.09 29.79 -28.36
C TYR A 135 40.62 29.97 -28.44
N LYS A 136 41.31 29.08 -29.18
CA LYS A 136 42.73 29.28 -29.47
C LYS A 136 42.85 30.47 -30.43
N LEU A 137 43.34 31.62 -29.95
CA LEU A 137 43.77 32.68 -30.85
C LEU A 137 44.95 32.17 -31.67
N ARG A 138 44.74 32.08 -32.99
CA ARG A 138 45.79 31.78 -33.96
C ARG A 138 46.73 32.99 -34.00
N SER A 139 47.91 32.86 -33.39
CA SER A 139 48.99 33.85 -33.48
C SER A 139 49.37 34.06 -34.94
N ARG A 140 49.15 35.27 -35.46
CA ARG A 140 49.78 35.73 -36.70
C ARG A 140 51.23 36.07 -36.35
N ARG A 141 52.17 35.29 -36.90
CA ARG A 141 53.58 35.69 -36.98
C ARG A 141 53.70 36.83 -38.00
N GLY A 142 54.53 37.82 -37.65
CA GLY A 142 54.82 39.01 -38.44
C GLY A 142 55.77 38.75 -39.60
#